data_AF-A0A3R5UYN2-F1
#
_entry.id   AF-A0A3R5UYN2-F1
#
_cell.length_a   1.000
_cell.length_b   1.000
_cell.length_c   1.000
_cell.angle_alpha   90.00
_cell.angle_beta   90.00
_cell.angle_gamma   90.00
#
_symmetry.space_group_name_H-M   'P 1'
#
loop_
_entity.id
_entity.type
_entity.pdbx_description
1 polymer ?
#
loop_
_entity_poly.entity_id
_entity_poly.type
_entity_poly.pdbx_seq_one_letter_code
_entity_poly.pdbx_strand_id
1 'polypeptide(L)'
;MTNPKGTRINRSGNLSEEDVNKILIVKNGLEDLNLIIQEIEHTYRILDDEALSDDEKALNKRRLKALEKLMADINAKVNTAIDREIDKSKFS
;
A
#
# COMPACT_ATOMS: atom_id res chain seq x y z
N MET A 1 1.60 -45.23 -11.15
CA MET A 1 0.46 -44.32 -11.42
C MET A 1 0.21 -43.48 -10.18
N THR A 2 0.42 -42.16 -10.26
CA THR A 2 -0.40 -41.09 -9.66
C THR A 2 0.27 -39.76 -10.02
N ASN A 3 -0.30 -39.07 -10.99
CA ASN A 3 0.09 -37.72 -11.41
C ASN A 3 -0.27 -36.74 -10.28
N PRO A 4 0.59 -35.78 -9.89
CA PRO A 4 0.16 -34.72 -8.99
C PRO A 4 -0.89 -33.89 -9.72
N LYS A 5 -2.05 -33.70 -9.08
CA LYS A 5 -3.07 -32.74 -9.51
C LYS A 5 -2.43 -31.35 -9.46
N GLY A 6 -1.78 -30.97 -10.56
CA GLY A 6 -1.38 -29.60 -10.79
C GLY A 6 -2.62 -28.75 -10.66
N THR A 7 -2.61 -27.84 -9.70
CA THR A 7 -3.57 -26.74 -9.60
C THR A 7 -3.65 -26.12 -10.99
N ARG A 8 -4.76 -26.37 -11.70
CA ARG A 8 -5.01 -25.74 -12.98
C ARG A 8 -5.16 -24.26 -12.71
N ILE A 9 -4.07 -23.51 -12.85
CA ILE A 9 -4.15 -22.06 -13.05
C ILE A 9 -4.97 -21.93 -14.31
N ASN A 10 -6.22 -21.47 -14.16
CA ASN A 10 -7.16 -21.26 -15.24
C ASN A 10 -6.59 -20.11 -16.10
N ARG A 11 -5.65 -20.43 -17.00
CA ARG A 11 -5.04 -19.49 -17.95
C ARG A 11 -5.99 -19.33 -19.14
N SER A 12 -7.15 -18.74 -18.91
CA SER A 12 -8.04 -18.27 -19.98
C SER A 12 -9.18 -17.47 -19.39
N GLY A 13 -9.02 -16.16 -19.36
CA GLY A 13 -10.07 -15.20 -19.04
C GLY A 13 -9.50 -13.82 -19.20
N ASN A 14 -9.90 -13.11 -20.25
CA ASN A 14 -9.65 -11.67 -20.31
C ASN A 14 -10.21 -11.07 -19.01
N LEU A 15 -9.36 -10.40 -18.24
CA LEU A 15 -9.80 -9.65 -17.07
C LEU A 15 -10.90 -8.69 -17.50
N SER A 16 -11.95 -8.55 -16.69
CA SER A 16 -12.94 -7.50 -16.95
C SER A 16 -12.27 -6.13 -16.84
N GLU A 17 -12.81 -5.12 -17.51
CA GLU A 17 -12.31 -3.74 -17.38
C GLU A 17 -12.33 -3.27 -15.91
N GLU A 18 -13.30 -3.76 -15.13
CA GLU A 18 -13.38 -3.53 -13.69
C GLU A 18 -12.19 -4.14 -12.93
N ASP A 19 -11.81 -5.38 -13.27
CA ASP A 19 -10.66 -6.05 -12.65
C ASP A 19 -9.34 -5.38 -13.01
N VAL A 20 -9.17 -4.96 -14.27
CA VAL A 20 -7.99 -4.20 -14.70
C VAL A 20 -7.90 -2.86 -13.96
N ASN A 21 -9.01 -2.14 -13.83
CA ASN A 21 -9.03 -0.88 -13.09
C ASN A 21 -8.70 -1.06 -11.61
N LYS A 22 -9.21 -2.12 -10.97
CA LYS A 22 -8.86 -2.46 -9.57
C LYS A 22 -7.36 -2.77 -9.43
N ILE A 23 -6.81 -3.58 -10.32
CA ILE A 23 -5.37 -3.90 -10.33
C ILE A 23 -4.54 -2.62 -10.44
N LEU A 24 -4.95 -1.68 -11.31
CA LEU A 24 -4.29 -0.39 -11.45
C LEU A 24 -4.37 0.45 -10.17
N ILE A 25 -5.55 0.52 -9.52
CA ILE A 25 -5.71 1.26 -8.25
C ILE A 25 -4.81 0.66 -7.17
N VAL A 26 -4.80 -0.67 -7.01
CA VAL A 26 -3.97 -1.35 -6.02
C VAL A 26 -2.49 -1.15 -6.33
N LYS A 27 -2.07 -1.34 -7.58
CA LYS A 27 -0.68 -1.13 -8.01
C LYS A 27 -0.22 0.29 -7.69
N ASN A 28 -0.96 1.30 -8.15
CA ASN A 28 -0.58 2.69 -7.92
C ASN A 28 -0.57 3.03 -6.42
N GLY A 29 -1.54 2.52 -5.66
CA GLY A 29 -1.55 2.72 -4.21
C GLY A 29 -0.35 2.07 -3.51
N LEU A 30 0.11 0.90 -3.96
CA LEU A 30 1.32 0.26 -3.42
C LEU A 30 2.60 1.04 -3.80
N GLU A 31 2.66 1.59 -5.00
CA GLU A 31 3.77 2.46 -5.43
C GLU A 31 3.82 3.74 -4.57
N ASP A 32 2.67 4.38 -4.34
CA ASP A 32 2.57 5.57 -3.49
C ASP A 32 2.94 5.25 -2.03
N LEU A 33 2.49 4.11 -1.48
CA LEU A 33 2.86 3.68 -0.13
C LEU A 33 4.37 3.48 0.00
N ASN A 34 5.00 2.87 -1.00
CA ASN A 34 6.45 2.68 -0.99
C ASN A 34 7.19 4.03 -0.99
N LEU A 35 6.75 5.02 -1.77
CA LEU A 35 7.34 6.36 -1.76
C LEU A 35 7.18 7.05 -0.39
N ILE A 36 6.01 6.93 0.24
CA ILE A 36 5.76 7.52 1.56
C ILE A 36 6.63 6.88 2.62
N ILE A 37 6.79 5.55 2.60
CA ILE A 37 7.66 4.84 3.54
C ILE A 37 9.10 5.34 3.40
N GLN A 38 9.61 5.47 2.17
CA GLN A 38 10.96 5.99 1.93
C GLN A 38 11.13 7.42 2.48
N GLU A 39 10.12 8.27 2.33
CA GLU A 39 10.18 9.63 2.87
C GLU A 39 10.08 9.67 4.41
N ILE A 40 9.30 8.77 5.01
CA ILE A 40 9.25 8.60 6.47
C ILE A 40 10.63 8.19 6.99
N GLU A 41 11.24 7.17 6.39
CA GLU A 41 12.59 6.72 6.75
C GLU A 41 13.63 7.83 6.61
N HIS A 42 13.57 8.58 5.50
CA HIS A 42 14.44 9.73 5.28
C HIS A 42 14.24 10.81 6.34
N THR A 43 12.99 11.13 6.70
CA THR A 43 12.68 12.12 7.73
C THR A 43 13.17 11.67 9.11
N TYR A 44 13.09 10.37 9.43
CA TYR A 44 13.68 9.82 10.66
C TYR A 44 15.21 9.95 10.67
N ARG A 45 15.88 9.69 9.55
CA ARG A 45 17.34 9.87 9.45
C ARG A 45 17.75 11.33 9.66
N ILE A 46 16.96 12.28 9.13
CA ILE A 46 17.18 13.71 9.39
C ILE A 46 17.04 13.97 10.89
N LEU A 47 15.96 13.50 11.52
CA LEU A 47 15.69 13.73 12.95
C LEU A 47 16.72 13.11 13.91
N ASP A 48 17.51 12.15 13.45
CA ASP A 48 18.62 11.55 14.19
C ASP A 48 19.86 12.46 14.25
N ASP A 49 19.91 13.51 13.42
CA ASP A 49 20.99 14.50 13.43
C ASP A 49 20.91 15.41 14.68
N GLU A 50 21.90 15.28 15.56
CA GLU A 50 22.03 16.07 16.79
C GLU A 50 22.19 17.58 16.52
N ALA A 51 22.65 17.96 15.31
CA ALA A 51 22.89 19.35 14.93
C ALA A 51 21.61 20.13 14.57
N LEU A 52 20.45 19.47 14.45
CA LEU A 52 19.19 20.13 14.16
C LEU A 52 18.75 21.07 15.29
N SER A 53 18.35 22.28 14.90
CA SER A 53 17.66 23.21 15.79
C SER A 53 16.28 22.69 16.20
N ASP A 54 15.73 23.25 17.28
CA ASP A 54 14.40 22.87 17.77
C ASP A 54 13.29 23.17 16.75
N ASP A 55 13.43 24.26 15.98
CA ASP A 55 12.48 24.62 14.92
C ASP A 55 12.51 23.61 13.77
N GLU A 56 13.71 23.17 13.36
CA GLU A 56 13.85 22.13 12.32
C GLU A 56 13.33 20.77 12.81
N LYS A 57 13.56 20.41 14.08
CA LYS A 57 12.97 19.23 14.71
C LYS A 57 11.44 19.32 14.71
N ALA A 58 10.88 20.47 15.08
CA ALA A 58 9.44 20.68 15.07
C ALA A 58 8.84 20.58 13.65
N LEU A 59 9.53 21.13 12.65
CA LEU A 59 9.13 21.03 11.25
C LEU A 59 9.12 19.58 10.75
N ASN A 60 10.20 18.82 10.99
CA ASN A 60 10.29 17.43 10.56
C ASN A 60 9.27 16.54 11.29
N LYS A 61 8.97 16.80 12.57
CA LYS A 61 7.88 16.11 13.30
C LYS A 61 6.50 16.40 12.69
N ARG A 62 6.24 17.62 12.22
CA ARG A 62 5.00 17.95 11.50
C ARG A 62 4.93 17.23 10.16
N ARG A 63 6.06 17.15 9.44
CA ARG A 63 6.18 16.39 8.20
C ARG A 63 5.85 14.91 8.40
N LEU A 64 6.41 14.27 9.41
CA LEU A 64 6.10 12.88 9.75
C LEU A 64 4.60 12.66 9.96
N LYS A 65 3.94 13.51 10.76
CA LYS A 65 2.48 13.40 10.97
C LYS A 65 1.67 13.50 9.68
N ALA A 66 2.11 14.36 8.75
CA ALA A 66 1.45 14.49 7.45
C ALA A 66 1.65 13.23 6.58
N LEU A 67 2.85 12.66 6.57
CA LEU A 67 3.18 11.43 5.85
C LEU A 67 2.42 10.22 6.42
N GLU A 68 2.34 10.10 7.74
CA GLU A 68 1.55 9.05 8.42
C GLU A 68 0.07 9.12 8.05
N LYS A 69 -0.49 10.33 7.99
CA LYS A 69 -1.87 10.55 7.55
C LYS A 69 -2.05 10.13 6.08
N LEU A 70 -1.15 10.55 5.19
CA LEU A 70 -1.19 10.19 3.77
C LEU A 70 -1.11 8.66 3.58
N MET A 71 -0.23 8.00 4.34
CA MET A 71 -0.10 6.54 4.34
C MET A 71 -1.41 5.87 4.74
N ALA A 72 -2.06 6.34 5.81
CA ALA A 72 -3.35 5.82 6.26
C ALA A 72 -4.44 6.01 5.19
N ASP A 73 -4.50 7.17 4.55
CA ASP A 73 -5.49 7.49 3.51
C ASP A 73 -5.31 6.59 2.27
N ILE A 74 -4.07 6.35 1.83
CA ILE A 74 -3.78 5.46 0.69
C ILE A 74 -4.06 4.01 1.05
N ASN A 75 -3.66 3.57 2.25
CA ASN A 75 -3.95 2.22 2.72
C ASN A 75 -5.47 1.96 2.76
N ALA A 76 -6.27 2.93 3.20
CA ALA A 76 -7.73 2.82 3.17
C ALA A 76 -8.28 2.66 1.74
N LYS A 77 -7.73 3.39 0.76
CA LYS A 77 -8.11 3.26 -0.67
C LYS A 77 -7.75 1.89 -1.24
N VAL A 78 -6.54 1.41 -0.96
CA VAL A 78 -6.06 0.08 -1.39
C VAL A 78 -6.92 -1.01 -0.77
N ASN A 79 -7.17 -0.96 0.54
CA ASN A 79 -8.02 -1.93 1.22
C ASN A 79 -9.46 -1.90 0.70
N THR A 80 -10.01 -0.72 0.39
CA THR A 80 -11.34 -0.63 -0.24
C THR A 80 -11.38 -1.28 -1.63
N ALA A 81 -10.31 -1.15 -2.41
CA ALA A 81 -10.21 -1.78 -3.71
C ALA A 81 -10.09 -3.32 -3.61
N ILE A 82 -9.44 -3.82 -2.55
CA ILE A 82 -9.27 -5.25 -2.25
C ILE A 82 -10.53 -5.87 -1.62
N ASP A 83 -11.10 -5.24 -0.58
CA ASP A 83 -12.23 -5.76 0.20
C ASP A 83 -13.53 -5.88 -0.60
N ARG A 84 -13.63 -5.17 -1.74
CA ARG A 84 -14.73 -5.39 -2.71
C ARG A 84 -14.73 -6.80 -3.33
N GLU A 85 -13.68 -7.60 -3.15
CA GLU A 85 -13.65 -9.02 -3.56
C GLU A 85 -13.98 -10.03 -2.45
N ILE A 86 -13.79 -9.68 -1.18
CA ILE A 86 -14.07 -10.64 -0.09
C ILE A 86 -15.56 -10.60 0.20
N ASP A 87 -16.31 -11.30 -0.64
CA ASP A 87 -17.66 -11.74 -0.34
C ASP A 87 -17.59 -12.63 0.91
N LYS A 88 -17.71 -12.01 2.09
CA LYS A 88 -17.66 -12.69 3.40
C LYS A 88 -18.74 -13.77 3.54
N SER A 89 -19.72 -13.80 2.65
CA SER A 89 -20.71 -14.89 2.55
C SER A 89 -20.10 -16.23 2.09
N LYS A 90 -18.91 -16.22 1.48
CA LYS A 90 -18.19 -17.45 1.08
C LYS A 90 -17.31 -18.05 2.18
N PHE A 91 -17.23 -17.37 3.33
CA PHE A 91 -16.46 -17.80 4.50
C PHE A 91 -17.36 -18.13 5.71
N SER A 92 -18.68 -18.09 5.54
CA SER A 92 -19.68 -18.48 6.55
C SER A 92 -20.36 -19.79 6.17
#